data_AF-A0A7Y2MY88-F1
#
_entry.id   AF-A0A7Y2MY88-F1
#
_cell.length_a   1.000
_cell.length_b   1.000
_cell.length_c   1.000
_cell.angle_alpha   90.00
_cell.angle_beta   90.00
_cell.angle_gamma   90.00
#
_symmetry.space_group_name_H-M   'P 1'
#
loop_
_entity.id
_entity.type
_entity.pdbx_description
1 polymer ?
#
loop_
_entity_poly.entity_id
_entity_poly.type
_entity_poly.pdbx_seq_one_letter_code
_entity_poly.pdbx_strand_id
1 'polypeptide(L)'
;MHRAAPIAAFLAISSSLTAQDCIPPPNETCDGAIVFTLDDLPYDFKGPLGCENDIADKPYFDVFFRYDCTCTGEYTVDMCDSSGDTYLRIYTGACGWSGGSEFAVADDECPGSPPNADPRITVTLEAGTTYWFELGTWRPDPPWAPPPNSPYNFRVTLCSGFCPADLDGSGDVGFADLLTILAAWGPCPGCPADLDGSGDVGFTDLLSALAAWGACGP
;
A
#
# COMPACT_ATOMS: atom_id res chain seq x y z
N MET A 1 -40.38 66.11 -2.00
CA MET A 1 -40.13 64.98 -1.08
C MET A 1 -41.19 63.94 -1.40
N HIS A 2 -40.92 62.91 -2.19
CA HIS A 2 -40.32 61.65 -1.75
C HIS A 2 -39.69 60.92 -2.94
N ARG A 3 -38.62 60.18 -2.62
CA ARG A 3 -37.70 59.48 -3.53
C ARG A 3 -38.36 58.28 -4.22
N ALA A 4 -37.91 58.02 -5.44
CA ALA A 4 -38.02 56.72 -6.09
C ALA A 4 -37.09 55.68 -5.45
N ALA A 5 -37.49 54.41 -5.46
CA ALA A 5 -36.58 53.27 -5.43
C ALA A 5 -37.11 52.21 -6.41
N PRO A 6 -36.31 51.71 -7.37
CA PRO A 6 -36.72 50.61 -8.21
C PRO A 6 -36.53 49.29 -7.44
N ILE A 7 -37.56 48.44 -7.45
CA ILE A 7 -37.46 47.06 -6.96
C ILE A 7 -36.68 46.29 -8.02
N ALA A 8 -35.39 46.04 -7.75
CA ALA A 8 -34.60 45.09 -8.50
C ALA A 8 -35.11 43.68 -8.13
N ALA A 9 -35.87 43.06 -9.03
CA ALA A 9 -36.12 41.62 -8.95
C ALA A 9 -34.78 40.91 -9.22
N PHE A 10 -34.19 40.36 -8.16
CA PHE A 10 -33.08 39.43 -8.28
C PHE A 10 -33.54 38.25 -9.13
N LEU A 11 -32.96 38.09 -10.31
CA LEU A 11 -32.99 36.82 -11.02
C LEU A 11 -32.28 35.82 -10.11
N ALA A 12 -33.04 34.92 -9.48
CA ALA A 12 -32.46 33.71 -8.92
C ALA A 12 -31.92 32.91 -10.11
N ILE A 13 -30.61 32.97 -10.33
CA ILE A 13 -29.93 31.93 -11.09
C ILE A 13 -30.17 30.68 -10.24
N SER A 14 -31.14 29.86 -10.64
CA SER A 14 -31.22 28.48 -10.19
C SER A 14 -29.98 27.81 -10.76
N SER A 15 -28.88 27.92 -10.02
CA SER A 15 -27.75 27.01 -10.20
C SER A 15 -28.32 25.64 -9.90
N SER A 16 -28.49 24.86 -10.95
CA SER A 16 -28.69 23.43 -10.86
C SER A 16 -27.70 22.88 -9.82
N LEU A 17 -28.24 22.34 -8.72
CA LEU A 17 -27.47 21.54 -7.77
C LEU A 17 -27.08 20.26 -8.53
N THR A 18 -25.98 20.31 -9.26
CA THR A 18 -25.52 19.20 -10.11
C THR A 18 -24.03 19.00 -9.89
N ALA A 19 -23.68 17.77 -9.49
CA ALA A 19 -22.37 17.19 -9.18
C ALA A 19 -21.81 17.50 -7.78
N GLN A 20 -21.57 16.42 -7.04
CA GLN A 20 -20.95 16.31 -5.72
C GLN A 20 -19.60 17.05 -5.67
N ASP A 21 -19.33 17.77 -4.57
CA ASP A 21 -18.10 18.56 -4.29
C ASP A 21 -16.83 17.71 -4.10
N CYS A 22 -16.74 16.55 -4.76
CA CYS A 22 -15.59 15.65 -4.65
C CYS A 22 -14.57 15.91 -5.76
N ILE A 23 -13.29 16.03 -5.39
CA ILE A 23 -12.18 16.19 -6.32
C ILE A 23 -11.40 14.87 -6.34
N PRO A 24 -11.43 14.11 -7.44
CA PRO A 24 -10.73 12.83 -7.50
C PRO A 24 -9.22 13.00 -7.29
N PRO A 25 -8.59 12.27 -6.36
CA PRO A 25 -7.14 12.21 -6.24
C PRO A 25 -6.49 11.57 -7.48
N PRO A 26 -5.17 11.76 -7.69
CA PRO A 26 -4.46 11.16 -8.83
C PRO A 26 -4.60 9.65 -8.92
N ASN A 27 -4.74 8.97 -7.78
CA ASN A 27 -4.91 7.54 -7.66
C ASN A 27 -6.36 7.10 -7.42
N GLU A 28 -7.33 7.88 -7.89
CA GLU A 28 -8.74 7.48 -7.92
C GLU A 28 -8.95 6.15 -8.63
N THR A 29 -8.22 5.89 -9.72
CA THR A 29 -8.43 4.69 -10.56
C THR A 29 -7.19 3.79 -10.57
N CYS A 30 -7.38 2.52 -10.92
CA CYS A 30 -6.30 1.57 -11.15
C CYS A 30 -5.22 2.08 -12.13
N ASP A 31 -5.61 2.77 -13.21
CA ASP A 31 -4.66 3.33 -14.18
C ASP A 31 -3.84 4.49 -13.60
N GLY A 32 -4.39 5.18 -12.59
CA GLY A 32 -3.75 6.26 -11.86
C GLY A 32 -3.03 5.83 -10.57
N ALA A 33 -2.95 4.52 -10.31
CA ALA A 33 -2.39 4.01 -9.05
C ALA A 33 -0.99 4.60 -8.77
N ILE A 34 -0.79 5.09 -7.54
CA ILE A 34 0.52 5.57 -7.12
C ILE A 34 1.44 4.36 -6.96
N VAL A 35 2.60 4.43 -7.62
CA VAL A 35 3.63 3.40 -7.53
C VAL A 35 4.62 3.80 -6.43
N PHE A 36 4.88 2.89 -5.51
CA PHE A 36 6.01 2.97 -4.58
C PHE A 36 6.96 1.78 -4.81
N THR A 37 8.17 1.88 -4.29
CA THR A 37 9.26 0.92 -4.49
C THR A 37 9.86 0.50 -3.15
N LEU A 38 10.77 -0.47 -3.19
CA LEU A 38 11.47 -0.95 -1.98
C LEU A 38 12.25 0.19 -1.30
N ASP A 39 12.83 1.10 -2.08
CA ASP A 39 13.61 2.25 -1.57
C ASP A 39 12.73 3.30 -0.87
N ASP A 40 11.41 3.20 -1.02
CA ASP A 40 10.45 4.09 -0.35
C ASP A 40 10.02 3.56 1.04
N LEU A 41 10.50 2.38 1.47
CA LEU A 41 10.14 1.78 2.75
C LEU A 41 10.97 2.32 3.93
N PRO A 42 10.35 2.55 5.12
CA PRO A 42 8.93 2.42 5.38
C PRO A 42 8.16 3.53 4.66
N TYR A 43 7.11 3.12 3.95
CA TYR A 43 6.26 4.03 3.21
C TYR A 43 5.21 4.60 4.15
N ASP A 44 5.06 5.93 4.19
CA ASP A 44 4.00 6.64 4.92
C ASP A 44 3.40 7.70 3.99
N PHE A 45 2.20 7.41 3.50
CA PHE A 45 1.45 8.29 2.62
C PHE A 45 0.19 8.81 3.33
N LYS A 46 -0.12 10.09 3.07
CA LYS A 46 -1.34 10.73 3.54
C LYS A 46 -2.03 11.44 2.39
N GLY A 47 -3.31 11.19 2.22
CA GLY A 47 -4.09 11.78 1.15
C GLY A 47 -5.59 11.74 1.41
N PRO A 48 -6.38 12.31 0.49
CA PRO A 48 -7.82 12.17 0.50
C PRO A 48 -8.23 10.84 -0.17
N LEU A 49 -9.23 10.17 0.39
CA LEU A 49 -9.94 9.06 -0.27
C LEU A 49 -10.60 9.51 -1.58
N GLY A 50 -11.03 8.53 -2.36
CA GLY A 50 -11.60 8.74 -3.68
C GLY A 50 -12.99 9.35 -3.67
N CYS A 51 -13.57 9.44 -4.86
CA CYS A 51 -14.89 9.98 -5.12
C CYS A 51 -15.91 8.92 -5.51
N GLU A 52 -15.48 7.92 -6.28
CA GLU A 52 -16.30 6.87 -6.82
C GLU A 52 -15.98 5.53 -6.14
N ASN A 53 -16.52 4.46 -6.70
CA ASN A 53 -16.27 3.09 -6.26
C ASN A 53 -15.83 2.33 -7.51
N ASP A 54 -14.55 2.48 -7.83
CA ASP A 54 -13.97 2.12 -9.12
C ASP A 54 -13.92 0.60 -9.32
N ILE A 55 -13.83 -0.16 -8.23
CA ILE A 55 -14.03 -1.62 -8.23
C ILE A 55 -15.32 -1.96 -7.52
N ALA A 56 -16.17 -2.77 -8.13
CA ALA A 56 -17.41 -3.20 -7.51
C ALA A 56 -17.15 -4.02 -6.23
N ASP A 57 -17.96 -3.75 -5.20
CA ASP A 57 -17.78 -4.19 -3.79
C ASP A 57 -16.84 -3.28 -3.01
N LYS A 58 -16.76 -3.45 -1.69
CA LYS A 58 -15.89 -2.65 -0.83
C LYS A 58 -14.40 -2.87 -1.12
N PRO A 59 -13.52 -1.91 -0.80
CA PRO A 59 -13.80 -0.60 -0.20
C PRO A 59 -14.49 0.42 -1.14
N TYR A 60 -15.25 1.36 -0.57
CA TYR A 60 -15.86 2.47 -1.30
C TYR A 60 -14.99 3.73 -1.23
N PHE A 61 -15.17 4.70 -2.14
CA PHE A 61 -14.36 5.92 -2.18
C PHE A 61 -12.87 5.57 -2.24
N ASP A 62 -12.58 4.66 -3.17
CA ASP A 62 -11.35 3.89 -3.22
C ASP A 62 -10.21 4.67 -3.85
N VAL A 63 -9.00 4.29 -3.46
CA VAL A 63 -7.76 4.79 -4.03
C VAL A 63 -6.77 3.65 -4.20
N PHE A 64 -5.86 3.82 -5.16
CA PHE A 64 -5.05 2.73 -5.66
C PHE A 64 -3.55 2.95 -5.47
N PHE A 65 -2.86 1.89 -5.07
CA PHE A 65 -1.41 1.84 -5.06
C PHE A 65 -0.92 0.57 -5.74
N ARG A 66 0.29 0.63 -6.28
CA ARG A 66 0.96 -0.51 -6.89
C ARG A 66 2.37 -0.64 -6.35
N TYR A 67 2.76 -1.88 -6.08
CA TYR A 67 4.11 -2.25 -5.69
C TYR A 67 4.59 -3.42 -6.54
N ASP A 68 5.63 -3.19 -7.33
CA ASP A 68 6.35 -4.25 -8.02
C ASP A 68 7.39 -4.81 -7.03
N CYS A 69 7.03 -5.91 -6.35
CA CYS A 69 7.83 -6.44 -5.26
C CYS A 69 9.17 -6.96 -5.78
N THR A 70 10.28 -6.42 -5.26
CA THR A 70 11.64 -6.87 -5.58
C THR A 70 12.27 -7.66 -4.44
N CYS A 71 11.65 -7.68 -3.27
CA CYS A 71 12.14 -8.37 -2.07
C CYS A 71 11.07 -9.27 -1.48
N THR A 72 11.29 -10.58 -1.49
CA THR A 72 10.44 -11.52 -0.77
C THR A 72 10.61 -11.26 0.72
N GLY A 73 9.52 -11.07 1.45
CA GLY A 73 9.59 -10.79 2.88
C GLY A 73 8.23 -10.59 3.53
N GLU A 74 8.23 -10.39 4.84
CA GLU A 74 7.05 -10.06 5.60
C GLU A 74 6.83 -8.54 5.61
N TYR A 75 5.65 -8.09 5.23
CA TYR A 75 5.28 -6.68 5.16
C TYR A 75 4.09 -6.45 6.08
N THR A 76 4.16 -5.42 6.90
CA THR A 76 3.00 -4.89 7.61
C THR A 76 2.42 -3.73 6.81
N VAL A 77 1.14 -3.83 6.50
CA VAL A 77 0.36 -2.83 5.78
C VAL A 77 -0.74 -2.36 6.72
N ASP A 78 -0.89 -1.05 6.90
CA ASP A 78 -1.95 -0.49 7.72
C ASP A 78 -2.50 0.82 7.19
N MET A 79 -3.74 1.12 7.60
CA MET A 79 -4.35 2.43 7.48
C MET A 79 -4.64 3.05 8.86
N CYS A 80 -3.88 2.67 9.89
CA CYS A 80 -4.17 3.10 11.26
C CYS A 80 -4.19 4.63 11.39
N ASP A 81 -5.05 5.13 12.27
CA ASP A 81 -5.26 6.56 12.54
C ASP A 81 -5.90 7.32 11.35
N SER A 82 -6.62 6.61 10.48
CA SER A 82 -7.39 7.23 9.40
C SER A 82 -8.69 7.83 9.94
N SER A 83 -9.34 8.65 9.12
CA SER A 83 -10.64 9.19 9.51
C SER A 83 -11.73 8.15 9.29
N GLY A 84 -12.42 7.75 10.36
CA GLY A 84 -13.59 6.88 10.29
C GLY A 84 -13.22 5.41 10.09
N ASP A 85 -14.13 4.66 9.46
CA ASP A 85 -14.03 3.20 9.24
C ASP A 85 -13.47 2.90 7.84
N THR A 86 -12.23 2.41 7.78
CA THR A 86 -11.49 2.16 6.55
C THR A 86 -11.30 0.67 6.27
N TYR A 87 -11.04 0.31 5.00
CA TYR A 87 -10.97 -1.07 4.55
C TYR A 87 -9.88 -1.23 3.49
N LEU A 88 -9.13 -2.34 3.58
CA LEU A 88 -7.99 -2.63 2.73
C LEU A 88 -8.20 -3.95 1.99
N ARG A 89 -7.95 -3.93 0.67
CA ARG A 89 -7.77 -5.12 -0.15
C ARG A 89 -6.44 -5.09 -0.89
N ILE A 90 -5.83 -6.26 -1.03
CA ILE A 90 -4.60 -6.47 -1.79
C ILE A 90 -4.87 -7.50 -2.87
N TYR A 91 -4.43 -7.22 -4.10
CA TYR A 91 -4.56 -8.12 -5.25
C TYR A 91 -3.20 -8.43 -5.87
N THR A 92 -3.14 -9.55 -6.59
CA THR A 92 -2.03 -9.90 -7.48
C THR A 92 -2.52 -10.09 -8.93
N GLY A 93 -1.58 -10.03 -9.88
CA GLY A 93 -1.84 -10.23 -11.31
C GLY A 93 -2.36 -8.98 -12.01
N ALA A 94 -3.47 -8.41 -11.55
CA ALA A 94 -3.99 -7.13 -12.04
C ALA A 94 -4.73 -6.38 -10.92
N CYS A 95 -5.07 -5.12 -11.18
CA CYS A 95 -5.80 -4.29 -10.24
C CYS A 95 -7.26 -4.72 -10.12
N GLY A 96 -7.72 -4.89 -8.88
CA GLY A 96 -9.12 -5.19 -8.55
C GLY A 96 -9.60 -6.59 -8.90
N TRP A 97 -10.80 -6.93 -8.40
CA TRP A 97 -11.39 -8.26 -8.58
C TRP A 97 -11.76 -8.60 -10.04
N SER A 98 -11.97 -7.60 -10.89
CA SER A 98 -12.42 -7.80 -12.28
C SER A 98 -11.32 -8.35 -13.22
N GLY A 99 -10.05 -8.30 -12.80
CA GLY A 99 -8.92 -8.84 -13.56
C GLY A 99 -7.79 -9.44 -12.71
N GLY A 100 -7.73 -9.12 -11.42
CA GLY A 100 -6.75 -9.66 -10.47
C GLY A 100 -7.29 -10.82 -9.63
N SER A 101 -6.44 -11.34 -8.76
CA SER A 101 -6.81 -12.30 -7.71
C SER A 101 -6.67 -11.63 -6.35
N GLU A 102 -7.71 -11.70 -5.51
CA GLU A 102 -7.62 -11.24 -4.12
C GLU A 102 -6.54 -12.04 -3.40
N PHE A 103 -5.58 -11.32 -2.83
CA PHE A 103 -4.44 -11.87 -2.11
C PHE A 103 -4.67 -11.78 -0.59
N ALA A 104 -5.13 -10.62 -0.11
CA ALA A 104 -5.40 -10.41 1.30
C ALA A 104 -6.40 -9.26 1.52
N VAL A 105 -7.07 -9.27 2.67
CA VAL A 105 -8.04 -8.24 3.08
C VAL A 105 -7.88 -7.94 4.57
N ALA A 106 -8.20 -6.70 4.97
CA ALA A 106 -8.15 -6.24 6.36
C ALA A 106 -9.20 -5.15 6.61
N ASP A 107 -9.64 -5.00 7.86
CA ASP A 107 -10.77 -4.13 8.25
C ASP A 107 -10.48 -3.38 9.57
N ASP A 108 -10.24 -4.11 10.66
CA ASP A 108 -10.43 -3.61 12.02
C ASP A 108 -9.27 -3.94 12.98
N GLU A 109 -8.12 -4.31 12.44
CA GLU A 109 -7.00 -4.88 13.20
C GLU A 109 -6.10 -3.85 13.89
N CYS A 110 -6.26 -2.55 13.59
CA CYS A 110 -5.48 -1.51 14.25
C CYS A 110 -5.74 -1.44 15.77
N PRO A 111 -4.69 -1.23 16.59
CA PRO A 111 -4.86 -1.08 18.04
C PRO A 111 -5.77 0.10 18.39
N GLY A 112 -6.74 -0.14 19.26
CA GLY A 112 -7.72 0.89 19.63
C GLY A 112 -8.98 0.92 18.75
N SER A 113 -9.18 -0.07 17.89
CA SER A 113 -10.51 -0.36 17.31
C SER A 113 -11.44 -1.00 18.34
N PRO A 114 -12.67 -0.48 18.56
CA PRO A 114 -13.20 0.86 18.21
C PRO A 114 -12.73 1.97 19.19
N PRO A 115 -12.70 3.28 18.81
CA PRO A 115 -13.38 3.91 17.67
C PRO A 115 -12.56 4.05 16.37
N ASN A 116 -11.31 3.62 16.36
CA ASN A 116 -10.45 3.66 15.16
C ASN A 116 -10.57 2.33 14.42
N ALA A 117 -11.63 2.20 13.62
CA ALA A 117 -11.93 1.01 12.82
C ALA A 117 -11.09 1.01 11.54
N ASP A 118 -9.80 0.72 11.70
CA ASP A 118 -8.82 0.78 10.62
C ASP A 118 -8.11 -0.57 10.43
N PRO A 119 -7.77 -0.92 9.18
CA PRO A 119 -7.18 -2.19 8.82
C PRO A 119 -5.69 -2.22 9.13
N ARG A 120 -5.23 -3.39 9.59
CA ARG A 120 -3.81 -3.71 9.68
C ARG A 120 -3.58 -5.19 9.37
N ILE A 121 -2.65 -5.48 8.48
CA ILE A 121 -2.32 -6.86 8.13
C ILE A 121 -0.83 -7.05 7.93
N THR A 122 -0.37 -8.22 8.31
CA THR A 122 0.99 -8.70 8.06
C THR A 122 0.91 -9.82 7.03
N VAL A 123 1.58 -9.65 5.90
CA VAL A 123 1.56 -10.57 4.74
C VAL A 123 2.97 -10.86 4.26
N THR A 124 3.19 -12.04 3.67
CA THR A 124 4.44 -12.35 2.96
C THR A 124 4.28 -11.96 1.50
N LEU A 125 4.99 -10.93 1.04
CA LEU A 125 5.05 -10.58 -0.38
C LEU A 125 6.24 -11.31 -1.02
N GLU A 126 6.09 -11.71 -2.28
CA GLU A 126 7.11 -12.45 -3.03
C GLU A 126 7.75 -11.58 -4.12
N ALA A 127 9.08 -11.61 -4.21
CA ALA A 127 9.83 -10.92 -5.25
C ALA A 127 9.41 -11.41 -6.65
N GLY A 128 9.34 -10.48 -7.60
CA GLY A 128 8.85 -10.73 -8.96
C GLY A 128 7.33 -10.68 -9.10
N THR A 129 6.59 -10.47 -8.00
CA THR A 129 5.13 -10.31 -8.02
C THR A 129 4.73 -8.84 -7.92
N THR A 130 3.79 -8.42 -8.76
CA THR A 130 3.14 -7.10 -8.63
C THR A 130 1.92 -7.21 -7.73
N TYR A 131 1.89 -6.36 -6.70
CA TYR A 131 0.77 -6.20 -5.78
C TYR A 131 0.04 -4.87 -6.03
N TRP A 132 -1.28 -4.93 -5.93
CA TRP A 132 -2.16 -3.77 -6.02
C TRP A 132 -2.90 -3.60 -4.70
N PHE A 133 -2.90 -2.39 -4.15
CA PHE A 133 -3.60 -2.06 -2.92
C PHE A 133 -4.79 -1.18 -3.28
N GLU A 134 -5.97 -1.61 -2.86
CA GLU A 134 -7.22 -0.87 -2.95
C GLU A 134 -7.61 -0.49 -1.53
N LEU A 135 -7.73 0.82 -1.28
CA LEU A 135 -7.98 1.37 0.04
C LEU A 135 -9.19 2.28 -0.03
N GLY A 136 -10.06 2.23 0.96
CA GLY A 136 -11.19 3.14 1.03
C GLY A 136 -11.98 2.92 2.30
N THR A 137 -13.28 3.21 2.27
CA THR A 137 -14.16 2.99 3.41
C THR A 137 -14.86 1.64 3.37
N TRP A 138 -15.09 1.06 4.55
CA TRP A 138 -15.85 -0.19 4.71
C TRP A 138 -17.27 -0.11 4.11
N ARG A 139 -17.91 1.06 4.15
CA ARG A 139 -19.27 1.28 3.63
C ARG A 139 -19.50 2.74 3.24
N PRO A 140 -20.47 3.05 2.38
CA PRO A 140 -20.68 4.41 1.91
C PRO A 140 -21.61 5.25 2.80
N ASP A 141 -22.30 4.65 3.78
CA ASP A 141 -23.34 5.32 4.57
C ASP A 141 -22.86 5.85 5.94
N PRO A 142 -23.18 7.12 6.28
CA PRO A 142 -22.88 7.72 7.58
C PRO A 142 -23.61 7.00 8.74
N PRO A 143 -23.19 7.17 10.01
CA PRO A 143 -22.26 8.19 10.51
C PRO A 143 -20.80 7.76 10.62
N TRP A 144 -20.51 6.46 10.54
CA TRP A 144 -19.16 5.92 10.77
C TRP A 144 -18.31 5.84 9.50
N ALA A 145 -18.96 5.84 8.33
CA ALA A 145 -18.28 5.93 7.05
C ALA A 145 -17.67 7.32 6.87
N PRO A 146 -16.35 7.44 6.64
CA PRO A 146 -15.78 8.66 6.11
C PRO A 146 -16.44 9.01 4.76
N PRO A 147 -16.87 10.27 4.56
CA PRO A 147 -17.31 10.73 3.25
C PRO A 147 -16.19 10.68 2.20
N PRO A 148 -16.51 10.81 0.90
CA PRO A 148 -15.50 11.02 -0.14
C PRO A 148 -14.49 12.13 0.21
N ASN A 149 -13.26 12.01 -0.29
CA ASN A 149 -12.14 12.90 0.06
C ASN A 149 -11.75 13.00 1.54
N SER A 150 -12.25 12.12 2.41
CA SER A 150 -11.78 12.04 3.79
C SER A 150 -10.29 11.71 3.87
N PRO A 151 -9.56 12.27 4.86
CA PRO A 151 -8.14 11.99 4.99
C PRO A 151 -7.91 10.58 5.56
N TYR A 152 -6.97 9.87 4.95
CA TYR A 152 -6.49 8.57 5.40
C TYR A 152 -4.96 8.58 5.55
N ASN A 153 -4.44 7.62 6.32
CA ASN A 153 -3.03 7.26 6.29
C ASN A 153 -2.91 5.90 5.59
N PHE A 154 -1.83 5.70 4.85
CA PHE A 154 -1.45 4.40 4.31
C PHE A 154 0.02 4.17 4.59
N ARG A 155 0.29 3.07 5.29
CA ARG A 155 1.65 2.70 5.68
C ARG A 155 1.96 1.30 5.20
N VAL A 156 3.18 1.15 4.70
CA VAL A 156 3.78 -0.14 4.37
C VAL A 156 5.14 -0.16 5.01
N THR A 157 5.38 -1.14 5.88
CA THR A 157 6.65 -1.31 6.57
C THR A 157 7.12 -2.73 6.30
N LEU A 158 8.37 -2.89 5.87
CA LEU A 158 8.98 -4.21 5.87
C LEU A 158 9.10 -4.62 7.34
N CYS A 159 8.43 -5.71 7.72
CA CYS A 159 8.62 -6.28 9.04
C CYS A 159 10.07 -6.79 9.05
N SER A 160 10.98 -6.01 9.64
CA SER A 160 12.43 -6.24 9.60
C SER A 160 12.76 -7.72 9.73
N GLY A 161 13.49 -8.28 8.76
CA GLY A 161 13.95 -9.67 8.86
C GLY A 161 14.02 -10.45 7.56
N PHE A 162 13.70 -9.85 6.41
CA PHE A 162 13.94 -10.49 5.13
C PHE A 162 14.91 -9.65 4.28
N CYS A 163 16.19 -9.77 4.61
CA CYS A 163 17.21 -9.76 3.57
C CYS A 163 17.56 -11.21 3.29
N PRO A 164 17.30 -11.74 2.08
CA PRO A 164 17.81 -13.05 1.71
C PRO A 164 19.31 -13.19 1.96
N ALA A 165 20.05 -12.08 1.87
CA ALA A 165 21.48 -11.99 2.14
C ALA A 165 21.87 -11.80 3.63
N ASP A 166 20.93 -11.64 4.57
CA ASP A 166 21.20 -11.71 6.02
C ASP A 166 21.07 -13.18 6.45
N LEU A 167 22.18 -13.89 6.31
CA LEU A 167 22.27 -15.33 6.47
C LEU A 167 22.49 -15.75 7.93
N ASP A 168 22.91 -14.81 8.78
CA ASP A 168 23.10 -15.05 10.21
C ASP A 168 21.97 -14.49 11.10
N GLY A 169 21.01 -13.77 10.50
CA GLY A 169 19.82 -13.25 11.15
C GLY A 169 20.12 -12.06 12.07
N SER A 170 21.18 -11.32 11.80
CA SER A 170 21.62 -10.18 12.60
C SER A 170 20.78 -8.92 12.37
N GLY A 171 19.99 -8.87 11.30
CA GLY A 171 19.25 -7.70 10.85
C GLY A 171 20.07 -6.76 9.95
N ASP A 172 21.30 -7.13 9.58
CA ASP A 172 22.15 -6.40 8.64
C ASP A 172 22.81 -7.39 7.67
N VAL A 173 22.92 -7.05 6.38
CA VAL A 173 23.80 -7.76 5.44
C VAL A 173 25.21 -7.19 5.58
N GLY A 174 26.11 -7.98 6.14
CA GLY A 174 27.46 -7.56 6.47
C GLY A 174 28.52 -8.62 6.22
N PHE A 175 29.65 -8.43 6.91
CA PHE A 175 30.80 -9.31 6.73
C PHE A 175 30.53 -10.74 7.20
N ALA A 176 29.67 -10.92 8.21
CA ALA A 176 29.31 -12.26 8.68
C ALA A 176 28.54 -13.05 7.61
N ASP A 177 27.62 -12.40 6.90
CA ASP A 177 26.88 -13.02 5.79
C ASP A 177 27.78 -13.33 4.60
N LEU A 178 28.69 -12.41 4.27
CA LEU A 178 29.69 -12.64 3.24
C LEU A 178 30.57 -13.85 3.57
N LEU A 179 30.91 -14.09 4.83
CA LEU A 179 31.60 -15.32 5.24
C LEU A 179 30.72 -16.55 5.06
N THR A 180 29.41 -16.47 5.32
CA THR A 180 28.47 -17.57 5.09
C THR A 180 28.40 -17.94 3.61
N ILE A 181 28.34 -16.96 2.70
CA ILE A 181 28.40 -17.18 1.25
C ILE A 181 29.72 -17.84 0.85
N LEU A 182 30.85 -17.27 1.28
CA LEU A 182 32.17 -17.82 0.98
C LEU A 182 32.38 -19.23 1.53
N ALA A 183 31.75 -19.58 2.65
CA ALA A 183 31.82 -20.91 3.25
C ALA A 183 30.95 -21.95 2.50
N ALA A 184 29.87 -21.52 1.84
CA ALA A 184 28.94 -22.38 1.13
C ALA A 184 29.25 -22.56 -0.37
N TRP A 185 30.38 -22.01 -0.84
CA TRP A 185 30.73 -21.96 -2.27
C TRP A 185 30.67 -23.31 -2.99
N GLY A 186 29.99 -23.35 -4.14
CA GLY A 186 29.73 -24.57 -4.91
C GLY A 186 28.30 -25.09 -4.75
N PRO A 187 28.04 -26.38 -5.06
CA PRO A 187 26.68 -26.94 -5.07
C PRO A 187 25.97 -26.81 -3.74
N CYS A 188 24.78 -26.20 -3.76
CA CYS A 188 24.03 -25.88 -2.55
C CYS A 188 22.51 -25.99 -2.75
N PRO A 189 21.97 -27.20 -3.04
CA PRO A 189 20.55 -27.35 -3.32
C PRO A 189 19.68 -26.97 -2.12
N GLY A 190 18.95 -25.86 -2.23
CA GLY A 190 18.01 -25.38 -1.22
C GLY A 190 18.67 -24.83 0.05
N CYS A 191 19.93 -24.40 -0.02
CA CYS A 191 20.58 -23.74 1.11
C CYS A 191 20.32 -22.22 1.08
N PRO A 192 20.36 -21.53 2.25
CA PRO A 192 20.10 -20.10 2.31
C PRO A 192 21.08 -19.21 1.54
N ALA A 193 22.33 -19.68 1.32
CA ALA A 193 23.36 -18.90 0.64
C ALA A 193 23.22 -18.87 -0.90
N ASP A 194 22.34 -19.70 -1.47
CA ASP A 194 21.95 -19.69 -2.89
C ASP A 194 20.82 -18.67 -3.07
N LEU A 195 21.21 -17.41 -3.22
CA LEU A 195 20.33 -16.25 -3.22
C LEU A 195 19.58 -16.08 -4.54
N ASP A 196 20.13 -16.60 -5.65
CA ASP A 196 19.49 -16.56 -6.97
C ASP A 196 18.74 -17.85 -7.33
N GLY A 197 18.82 -18.88 -6.48
CA GLY A 197 18.11 -20.15 -6.63
C GLY A 197 18.63 -21.02 -7.75
N SER A 198 19.90 -20.84 -8.16
CA SER A 198 20.53 -21.58 -9.26
C SER A 198 20.88 -23.03 -8.90
N GLY A 199 20.88 -23.37 -7.61
CA GLY A 199 21.34 -24.65 -7.07
C GLY A 199 22.83 -24.69 -6.71
N ASP A 200 23.55 -23.59 -6.91
CA ASP A 200 24.98 -23.41 -6.61
C ASP A 200 25.21 -22.05 -5.95
N VAL A 201 26.09 -21.96 -4.95
CA VAL A 201 26.56 -20.68 -4.39
C VAL A 201 27.81 -20.24 -5.16
N GLY A 202 27.76 -19.03 -5.73
CA GLY A 202 28.85 -18.49 -6.53
C GLY A 202 28.90 -16.96 -6.58
N PHE A 203 29.45 -16.46 -7.68
CA PHE A 203 29.68 -15.03 -7.85
C PHE A 203 28.37 -14.23 -7.91
N THR A 204 27.29 -14.80 -8.43
CA THR A 204 25.99 -14.11 -8.49
C THR A 204 25.46 -13.85 -7.09
N ASP A 205 25.50 -14.86 -6.20
CA ASP A 205 25.08 -14.72 -4.80
C ASP A 205 25.95 -13.73 -4.04
N LEU A 206 27.27 -13.78 -4.25
CA LEU A 206 28.19 -12.80 -3.67
C LEU A 206 27.84 -11.37 -4.11
N LEU A 207 27.52 -11.16 -5.38
CA LEU A 207 27.12 -9.85 -5.88
C LEU A 207 25.76 -9.42 -5.31
N SER A 208 24.81 -10.34 -5.15
CA SER A 208 23.52 -10.07 -4.51
C SER A 208 23.70 -9.60 -3.06
N ALA A 209 24.56 -10.25 -2.28
CA ALA A 209 24.85 -9.83 -0.92
C ALA A 209 25.60 -8.50 -0.83
N LEU A 210 26.58 -8.27 -1.72
CA LEU A 210 27.28 -6.98 -1.77
C LEU A 210 26.36 -5.84 -2.22
N ALA A 211 25.38 -6.12 -3.08
CA ALA A 211 24.37 -5.15 -3.49
C ALA A 211 23.39 -4.81 -2.36
N ALA A 212 23.13 -5.76 -1.45
CA ALA A 212 22.27 -5.59 -0.29
C ALA A 212 23.00 -5.11 0.97
N TRP A 213 24.28 -4.70 0.88
CA TRP A 213 25.13 -4.41 2.04
C TRP A 213 24.59 -3.29 2.93
N GLY A 214 24.55 -3.53 4.24
CA GLY A 214 24.05 -2.61 5.24
C GLY A 214 22.86 -3.19 5.99
N ALA A 215 22.16 -2.34 6.74
CA ALA A 215 20.99 -2.78 7.48
C ALA A 215 19.92 -3.34 6.57
N CYS A 216 19.26 -4.41 7.03
CA CYS A 216 18.03 -4.83 6.40
C CYS A 216 17.05 -3.68 6.45
N GLY A 217 16.55 -3.31 5.26
CA GLY A 217 15.66 -2.18 5.11
C GLY A 217 14.50 -2.28 6.12
N PRO A 218 14.08 -1.16 6.72
CA PRO A 218 12.74 -1.06 7.30
C PRO A 218 11.63 -1.09 6.23
#